data_AF-A0A7Y2GPL9-F1
#
_entry.id   AF-A0A7Y2GPL9-F1
#
_cell.length_a   1.000
_cell.length_b   1.000
_cell.length_c   1.000
_cell.angle_alpha   90.00
_cell.angle_beta   90.00
_cell.angle_gamma   90.00
#
_symmetry.space_group_name_H-M   'P 1'
#
loop_
_entity.id
_entity.type
_entity.pdbx_description
1 polymer ?
#
loop_
_entity_poly.entity_id
_entity_poly.type
_entity_poly.pdbx_seq_one_letter_code
_entity_poly.pdbx_strand_id
1 'polypeptide(L)'
;DYGEALQHHYDNGAPETWNQNYISKYAASHPWEDWAETWAHYLHLVDMLETAFHFGLETGTKFYSSPLKMQANFDPYQERNFDWILEAFVPLTYAINSLNRSMGQQDIYPFVIPDPVVEKLRFVHELLHAQKL
;
A
#
# COMPACT_ATOMS: atom_id res chain seq x y z
N ASP A 1 -27.73 -2.77 -5.37
CA ASP A 1 -27.77 -1.29 -5.28
C ASP A 1 -26.56 -0.84 -4.46
N TYR A 2 -25.91 0.28 -4.79
CA TYR A 2 -24.76 0.79 -4.03
C TYR A 2 -25.11 1.03 -2.55
N GLY A 3 -26.25 1.66 -2.27
CA GLY A 3 -26.67 1.96 -0.91
C GLY A 3 -27.00 0.69 -0.11
N GLU A 4 -27.64 -0.28 -0.75
CA GLU A 4 -27.94 -1.58 -0.15
C GLU A 4 -26.66 -2.37 0.19
N ALA A 5 -25.64 -2.33 -0.69
CA ALA A 5 -24.37 -3.00 -0.47
C ALA A 5 -23.62 -2.41 0.74
N LEU A 6 -23.62 -1.08 0.88
CA LEU A 6 -23.05 -0.41 2.05
C LEU A 6 -23.82 -0.74 3.33
N GLN A 7 -25.16 -0.72 3.29
CA GLN A 7 -25.98 -1.08 4.44
C GLN A 7 -25.69 -2.51 4.89
N HIS A 8 -25.63 -3.46 3.96
CA HIS A 8 -25.25 -4.85 4.26
C HIS A 8 -23.86 -4.94 4.89
N HIS A 9 -22.88 -4.17 4.42
CA HIS A 9 -21.54 -4.12 5.00
C HIS A 9 -21.54 -3.57 6.42
N TYR A 10 -22.34 -2.54 6.73
CA TYR A 10 -22.43 -2.02 8.10
C TYR A 10 -23.12 -3.01 9.05
N ASP A 11 -24.13 -3.72 8.57
CA ASP A 11 -24.89 -4.67 9.38
C ASP A 11 -24.13 -5.98 9.62
N ASN A 12 -23.36 -6.47 8.64
CA ASN A 12 -22.74 -7.81 8.65
C ASN A 12 -21.21 -7.79 8.64
N GLY A 13 -20.59 -6.64 8.36
CA GLY A 13 -19.15 -6.52 8.15
C GLY A 13 -18.67 -7.02 6.78
N ALA A 14 -17.35 -7.11 6.64
CA ALA A 14 -16.73 -7.71 5.46
C ALA A 14 -16.72 -9.25 5.56
N PRO A 15 -16.74 -9.98 4.42
CA PRO A 15 -16.56 -11.42 4.40
C PRO A 15 -15.26 -11.83 5.09
N GLU A 16 -15.20 -12.98 5.77
CA GLU A 16 -13.99 -13.41 6.51
C GLU A 16 -12.72 -13.46 5.65
N THR A 17 -12.87 -13.73 4.35
CA THR A 17 -11.80 -13.82 3.36
C THR A 17 -11.47 -12.49 2.67
N TRP A 18 -11.98 -11.37 3.16
CA TRP A 18 -11.79 -10.04 2.55
C TRP A 18 -10.30 -9.72 2.31
N ASN A 19 -9.44 -10.06 3.26
CA ASN A 19 -8.00 -9.76 3.25
C ASN A 19 -7.21 -10.52 2.18
N GLN A 20 -7.85 -11.45 1.47
CA GLN A 20 -7.25 -12.17 0.34
C GLN A 20 -7.41 -11.41 -0.98
N ASN A 21 -8.35 -10.46 -1.06
CA ASN A 21 -8.74 -9.81 -2.32
C ASN A 21 -8.83 -8.27 -2.24
N TYR A 22 -9.00 -7.73 -1.03
CA TYR A 22 -9.27 -6.32 -0.79
C TYR A 22 -8.27 -5.74 0.20
N ILE A 23 -7.91 -4.47 -0.01
CA ILE A 23 -6.92 -3.76 0.81
C ILE A 23 -7.47 -3.40 2.20
N SER A 24 -8.79 -3.24 2.30
CA SER A 24 -9.50 -2.95 3.54
C SER A 24 -10.82 -3.71 3.60
N LYS A 25 -11.40 -3.83 4.80
CA LYS A 25 -12.76 -4.36 4.95
C LYS A 25 -13.78 -3.54 4.16
N TYR A 26 -13.59 -2.23 4.10
CA TYR A 26 -14.49 -1.31 3.44
C TYR A 26 -14.44 -1.45 1.91
N ALA A 27 -13.27 -1.71 1.34
CA ALA A 27 -13.13 -2.08 -0.07
C ALA A 27 -13.99 -3.29 -0.47
N ALA A 28 -14.20 -4.25 0.44
CA ALA A 28 -15.05 -5.42 0.21
C ALA A 28 -16.56 -5.11 0.21
N SER A 29 -16.97 -3.87 0.52
CA SER A 29 -18.38 -3.48 0.61
C SER A 29 -19.03 -3.29 -0.77
N HIS A 30 -18.30 -2.76 -1.74
CA HIS A 30 -18.80 -2.48 -3.08
C HIS A 30 -17.64 -2.28 -4.07
N PRO A 31 -17.77 -2.68 -5.36
CA PRO A 31 -16.71 -2.48 -6.36
C PRO A 31 -16.21 -1.03 -6.51
N TRP A 32 -17.10 -0.04 -6.35
CA TRP A 32 -16.71 1.38 -6.32
C TRP A 32 -15.82 1.73 -5.11
N GLU A 33 -16.09 1.16 -3.94
CA GLU A 33 -15.24 1.35 -2.77
C GLU A 33 -13.90 0.63 -2.92
N ASP A 34 -13.89 -0.57 -3.52
CA ASP A 34 -12.63 -1.24 -3.84
C ASP A 34 -11.74 -0.39 -4.76
N TRP A 35 -12.35 0.23 -5.77
CA TRP A 35 -11.63 1.14 -6.66
C TRP A 35 -11.13 2.40 -5.93
N ALA A 36 -11.97 3.04 -5.12
CA ALA A 36 -11.60 4.22 -4.36
C ALA A 36 -10.46 3.94 -3.35
N GLU A 37 -10.58 2.85 -2.59
CA GLU A 37 -9.58 2.41 -1.62
C GLU A 37 -8.27 1.99 -2.29
N THR A 38 -8.33 1.38 -3.48
CA THR A 38 -7.13 1.08 -4.29
C THR A 38 -6.38 2.36 -4.65
N TRP A 39 -7.08 3.39 -5.15
CA TRP A 39 -6.47 4.69 -5.45
C TRP A 39 -5.88 5.36 -4.21
N ALA A 40 -6.63 5.38 -3.11
CA ALA A 40 -6.16 5.97 -1.86
C ALA A 40 -4.87 5.29 -1.38
N HIS A 41 -4.81 3.96 -1.45
CA HIS A 41 -3.60 3.21 -1.09
C HIS A 41 -2.43 3.44 -2.04
N TYR A 42 -2.70 3.51 -3.35
CA TYR A 42 -1.67 3.86 -4.32
C TYR A 42 -1.03 5.21 -4.01
N LEU A 43 -1.85 6.24 -3.74
CA LEU A 43 -1.38 7.58 -3.39
C LEU A 43 -0.56 7.57 -2.10
N HIS A 44 -1.07 6.93 -1.04
CA HIS A 44 -0.32 6.79 0.21
C HIS A 44 1.05 6.11 0.02
N LEU A 45 1.11 5.07 -0.82
CA LEU A 45 2.33 4.34 -1.10
C LEU A 45 3.37 5.22 -1.81
N VAL A 46 2.95 5.98 -2.83
CA VAL A 46 3.84 6.91 -3.55
C VAL A 46 4.29 8.06 -2.64
N ASP A 47 3.37 8.70 -1.92
CA ASP A 47 3.66 9.83 -1.02
C ASP A 47 4.61 9.44 0.13
N MET A 48 4.43 8.24 0.69
CA MET A 48 5.33 7.74 1.73
C MET A 48 6.73 7.48 1.19
N LEU A 49 6.86 6.94 -0.01
CA LEU A 49 8.15 6.74 -0.65
C LEU A 49 8.80 8.06 -1.06
N GLU A 50 8.03 9.05 -1.51
CA GLU A 50 8.53 10.40 -1.82
C GLU A 50 9.11 11.04 -0.56
N THR A 51 8.37 10.95 0.54
CA THR A 51 8.84 11.41 1.84
C THR A 51 10.13 10.68 2.21
N ALA A 52 10.15 9.35 2.12
CA ALA A 52 11.35 8.57 2.41
C ALA A 52 12.55 8.97 1.53
N PHE A 53 12.32 9.25 0.25
CA PHE A 53 13.33 9.69 -0.71
C PHE A 53 13.91 11.06 -0.33
N HIS A 54 13.06 12.04 -0.03
CA HIS A 54 13.51 13.37 0.38
C HIS A 54 14.25 13.39 1.72
N PHE A 55 13.91 12.47 2.64
CA PHE A 55 14.64 12.31 3.91
C PHE A 55 15.85 11.38 3.81
N GLY A 56 16.10 10.76 2.65
CA GLY A 56 17.20 9.82 2.45
C GLY A 56 17.11 8.59 3.35
N LEU A 57 15.89 8.08 3.58
CA LEU A 57 15.66 6.93 4.44
C LEU A 57 16.20 5.66 3.77
N GLU A 58 16.92 4.87 4.56
CA GLU A 58 17.40 3.55 4.19
C GLU A 58 17.11 2.58 5.35
N THR A 59 16.74 1.35 5.02
CA THR A 59 16.52 0.27 5.99
C THR A 59 17.39 -0.93 5.64
N GLY A 60 17.60 -1.81 6.63
CA GLY A 60 18.49 -2.97 6.50
C GLY A 60 19.93 -2.68 6.92
N THR A 61 20.66 -3.73 7.33
CA THR A 61 22.04 -3.58 7.77
C THR A 61 22.99 -3.57 6.57
N LYS A 62 24.08 -2.79 6.64
CA LYS A 62 25.16 -2.84 5.63
C LYS A 62 25.93 -4.18 5.64
N PHE A 63 25.74 -5.00 6.68
CA PHE A 63 26.61 -6.15 6.98
C PHE A 63 26.01 -7.51 6.61
N TYR A 64 24.69 -7.61 6.38
CA TYR A 64 24.03 -8.84 5.93
C TYR A 64 22.81 -8.52 5.05
N SER A 65 22.48 -9.42 4.12
CA SER A 65 21.24 -9.36 3.33
C SER A 65 20.03 -9.46 4.27
N SER A 66 19.31 -8.36 4.43
CA SER A 66 18.05 -8.33 5.16
C SER A 66 16.88 -8.29 4.17
N PRO A 67 15.81 -9.08 4.37
CA PRO A 67 14.58 -8.92 3.59
C PRO A 67 13.90 -7.57 3.85
N LEU A 68 14.38 -6.80 4.84
CA LEU A 68 13.94 -5.45 5.17
C LEU A 68 14.90 -4.39 4.63
N LYS A 69 15.71 -4.72 3.61
CA LYS A 69 16.57 -3.74 2.97
C LYS A 69 15.75 -2.89 2.02
N MET A 70 15.78 -1.57 2.21
CA MET A 70 15.22 -0.60 1.28
C MET A 70 16.15 0.60 1.17
N GLN A 71 16.22 1.16 -0.03
CA GLN A 71 16.86 2.44 -0.29
C GLN A 71 15.85 3.32 -1.00
N ALA A 72 15.49 4.45 -0.39
CA ALA A 72 14.69 5.46 -1.04
C ALA A 72 15.61 6.35 -1.90
N ASN A 73 16.16 5.77 -2.97
CA ASN A 73 17.15 6.41 -3.85
C ASN A 73 16.61 6.77 -5.24
N PHE A 74 15.30 6.64 -5.43
CA PHE A 74 14.59 6.97 -6.66
C PHE A 74 13.38 7.86 -6.36
N ASP A 75 12.98 8.67 -7.34
CA ASP A 75 11.75 9.45 -7.30
C ASP A 75 10.57 8.55 -7.69
N PRO A 76 9.64 8.23 -6.77
CA PRO A 76 8.55 7.30 -7.04
C PRO A 76 7.52 7.83 -8.06
N TYR A 77 7.48 9.14 -8.36
CA TYR A 77 6.63 9.69 -9.43
C TYR A 77 7.22 9.53 -10.83
N GLN A 78 8.52 9.24 -10.92
CA GLN A 78 9.20 9.01 -12.20
C GLN A 78 9.51 7.54 -12.45
N GLU A 79 9.51 6.72 -11.40
CA GLU A 79 9.67 5.27 -11.53
C GLU A 79 8.51 4.67 -12.34
N ARG A 80 8.83 3.78 -13.28
CA ARG A 80 7.86 3.12 -14.17
C ARG A 80 7.64 1.66 -13.81
N ASN A 81 8.60 1.06 -13.10
CA ASN A 81 8.50 -0.31 -12.64
C ASN A 81 7.82 -0.34 -11.28
N PHE A 82 6.54 -0.70 -11.28
CA PHE A 82 5.77 -0.81 -10.05
C PHE A 82 6.34 -1.84 -9.05
N ASP A 83 7.05 -2.87 -9.53
CA ASP A 83 7.68 -3.85 -8.64
C ASP A 83 8.76 -3.21 -7.77
N TRP A 84 9.54 -2.26 -8.32
CA TRP A 84 10.54 -1.53 -7.54
C TRP A 84 9.91 -0.63 -6.48
N ILE A 85 8.77 -0.02 -6.81
CA ILE A 85 7.98 0.76 -5.86
C ILE A 85 7.51 -0.14 -4.71
N LEU A 86 6.95 -1.32 -5.02
CA LEU A 86 6.46 -2.25 -4.01
C LEU A 86 7.60 -2.84 -3.15
N GLU A 87 8.72 -3.20 -3.77
CA GLU A 87 9.93 -3.70 -3.10
C GLU A 87 10.52 -2.68 -2.11
N ALA A 88 10.44 -1.38 -2.42
CA ALA A 88 10.83 -0.32 -1.49
C ALA A 88 9.76 -0.07 -0.41
N PHE A 89 8.48 -0.13 -0.78
CA PHE A 89 7.39 0.22 0.12
C PHE A 89 7.21 -0.78 1.28
N VAL A 90 7.34 -2.08 1.02
CA VAL A 90 7.12 -3.11 2.04
C VAL A 90 8.10 -3.00 3.22
N PRO A 91 9.43 -2.88 3.02
CA PRO A 91 10.35 -2.65 4.13
C PRO A 91 10.13 -1.32 4.87
N LEU A 92 9.71 -0.26 4.15
CA LEU A 92 9.41 1.04 4.75
C LEU A 92 8.30 0.93 5.80
N THR A 93 7.16 0.34 5.41
CA THR A 93 6.02 0.17 6.31
C THR A 93 6.35 -0.72 7.49
N TYR A 94 7.18 -1.76 7.29
CA TYR A 94 7.67 -2.60 8.38
C TYR A 94 8.53 -1.80 9.37
N ALA A 95 9.42 -0.93 8.88
CA ALA A 95 10.26 -0.07 9.73
C ALA A 95 9.40 0.91 10.54
N ILE A 96 8.45 1.59 9.89
CA ILE A 96 7.52 2.53 10.53
C ILE A 96 6.70 1.83 11.62
N ASN A 97 6.09 0.68 11.31
CA ASN A 97 5.30 -0.08 12.29
C ASN A 97 6.17 -0.59 13.45
N SER A 98 7.40 -1.01 13.17
CA SER A 98 8.34 -1.43 14.23
C SER A 98 8.71 -0.27 15.15
N LEU A 99 8.97 0.93 14.60
CA LEU A 99 9.21 2.14 15.40
C LEU A 99 8.01 2.49 16.27
N ASN A 100 6.79 2.43 15.72
CA ASN A 100 5.57 2.66 16.47
C ASN A 100 5.43 1.68 17.65
N ARG A 101 5.61 0.38 17.40
CA ARG A 101 5.58 -0.64 18.47
C ARG A 101 6.63 -0.42 19.54
N SER A 102 7.85 0.00 19.16
CA SER A 102 8.91 0.34 20.12
C SER A 102 8.55 1.53 21.02
N MET A 103 7.68 2.43 20.56
CA MET A 103 7.12 3.54 21.35
C MET A 103 5.81 3.16 22.08
N GLY A 104 5.42 1.88 22.07
CA GLY A 104 4.17 1.42 22.67
C GLY A 104 2.90 1.81 21.90
N GLN A 105 3.05 2.27 20.65
CA GLN A 105 1.94 2.62 19.77
C GLN A 105 1.55 1.42 18.89
N GLN A 106 0.31 1.43 18.40
CA GLN A 106 -0.16 0.46 17.40
C GLN A 106 0.46 0.75 16.03
N ASP A 107 0.39 -0.24 15.14
CA ASP A 107 0.81 -0.09 13.75
C ASP A 107 0.00 1.03 13.08
N ILE A 108 0.69 2.06 12.59
CA ILE A 108 0.06 3.19 11.89
C ILE A 108 -0.35 2.80 10.47
N TYR A 109 0.27 1.76 9.92
CA TYR A 109 -0.01 1.24 8.58
C TYR A 109 -0.21 -0.30 8.64
N PRO A 110 -1.33 -0.79 9.20
CA PRO A 110 -1.55 -2.22 9.45
C PRO A 110 -2.13 -2.96 8.22
N PHE A 111 -1.76 -2.56 7.01
CA PHE A 111 -2.32 -3.12 5.78
C PHE A 111 -1.53 -4.32 5.28
N VAL A 112 -2.26 -5.34 4.82
CA VAL A 112 -1.72 -6.48 4.08
C VAL A 112 -2.11 -6.29 2.62
N ILE A 113 -1.14 -6.39 1.71
CA ILE A 113 -1.35 -6.21 0.27
C ILE A 113 -1.30 -7.58 -0.39
N PRO A 114 -2.45 -8.28 -0.57
CA PRO A 114 -2.46 -9.57 -1.25
C PRO A 114 -2.26 -9.39 -2.76
N ASP A 115 -1.86 -10.46 -3.46
CA ASP A 115 -1.57 -10.42 -4.90
C ASP A 115 -2.67 -9.76 -5.75
N PRO A 116 -3.99 -10.02 -5.53
CA PRO A 116 -5.03 -9.34 -6.30
C PRO A 116 -5.05 -7.82 -6.11
N VAL A 117 -4.62 -7.32 -4.95
CA VAL A 117 -4.50 -5.88 -4.69
C VAL A 117 -3.23 -5.33 -5.34
N VAL A 118 -2.12 -6.08 -5.34
CA VAL A 118 -0.91 -5.70 -6.08
C VAL A 118 -1.23 -5.45 -7.54
N GLU A 119 -2.01 -6.32 -8.18
CA GLU A 119 -2.40 -6.16 -9.59
C GLU A 119 -3.29 -4.92 -9.81
N LYS A 120 -4.20 -4.62 -8.88
CA LYS A 120 -5.00 -3.39 -8.94
C LYS A 120 -4.13 -2.13 -8.80
N LEU A 121 -3.17 -2.13 -7.88
CA LEU A 121 -2.24 -1.01 -7.70
C LEU A 121 -1.31 -0.84 -8.92
N ARG A 122 -0.82 -1.95 -9.48
CA ARG A 122 -0.04 -1.96 -10.73
C ARG A 122 -0.84 -1.35 -11.87
N PHE A 123 -2.11 -1.70 -12.01
CA PHE A 123 -2.99 -1.11 -13.02
C PHE A 123 -3.14 0.40 -12.84
N VAL A 124 -3.32 0.90 -11.61
CA VAL A 124 -3.37 2.35 -11.33
C VAL A 124 -2.05 3.02 -11.72
N HIS A 125 -0.92 2.42 -11.39
CA HIS A 125 0.41 2.91 -11.76
C HIS A 125 0.57 3.02 -13.28
N GLU A 126 0.28 1.94 -14.00
CA GLU A 126 0.37 1.89 -15.46
C GLU A 126 -0.53 2.94 -16.12
N LEU A 127 -1.75 3.12 -15.61
CA LEU A 127 -2.70 4.11 -16.12
C LEU A 127 -2.15 5.55 -16.02
N LEU A 128 -1.54 5.92 -14.90
CA LEU A 128 -0.94 7.24 -14.69
C LEU A 128 0.28 7.47 -15.59
N HIS A 129 1.11 6.46 -15.75
CA HIS A 129 2.34 6.57 -16.54
C HIS A 129 2.11 6.42 -18.05
N ALA A 130 0.99 5.82 -18.47
CA ALA A 130 0.57 5.75 -19.87
C ALA A 130 0.14 7.11 -20.46
N GLN A 131 -0.26 8.07 -19.63
CA GLN A 131 -0.72 9.40 -20.09
C GLN A 131 0.40 10.40 -20.41
N LYS A 132 1.68 10.05 -20.18
CA LYS A 132 2.82 10.85 -20.68
C LYS A 132 3.05 10.57 -22.17
N LEU A 133 2.18 11.12 -23.03
CA LEU A 133 2.43 11.34 -24.47
C LEU A 133 3.01 12.73 -24.70
#